data_AF-A0A1M7AHM0-F1
#
_entry.id   AF-A0A1M7AHM0-F1
#
_cell.length_a   1.000
_cell.length_b   1.000
_cell.length_c   1.000
_cell.angle_alpha   90.00
_cell.angle_beta   90.00
_cell.angle_gamma   90.00
#
_symmetry.space_group_name_H-M   'P 1'
#
loop_
_entity.id
_entity.type
_entity.pdbx_description
1 polymer ?
#
loop_
_entity_poly.entity_id
_entity_poly.type
_entity_poly.pdbx_seq_one_letter_code
_entity_poly.pdbx_strand_id
1 'polypeptide(L)'
;MTCPDDTLGLGKTRNFVLDHVKTRMVAIFDDDIKCVRYIGGAQSRPLTPEEVVFVVCNMAQMTDDAGLHTFCFAQRNRMTFDPHLPFALKGTCSGFIGIIDRKYRFMENRLKVDVDYILQNLLYDRVVFFEGRYALELYIDSNSGGSSLFRSEDKIKEERAILCKKWGKYLQYKETRALKHQQSRMIVVPSINVKRTQSLDI
;
A
#
# COMPACT_ATOMS: atom_id res chain seq x y z
N MET A 1 -19.44 -11.99 6.22
CA MET A 1 -19.57 -11.26 4.94
C MET A 1 -18.70 -11.96 3.93
N THR A 2 -19.22 -12.24 2.75
CA THR A 2 -18.48 -12.87 1.66
C THR A 2 -18.60 -11.98 0.44
N CYS A 3 -17.48 -11.68 -0.22
CA CYS A 3 -17.48 -10.94 -1.48
C CYS A 3 -18.06 -11.85 -2.59
N PRO A 4 -19.00 -11.38 -3.42
CA PRO A 4 -19.50 -12.14 -4.55
C PRO A 4 -18.40 -12.56 -5.52
N ASP A 5 -18.50 -13.77 -6.07
CA ASP A 5 -17.47 -14.37 -6.95
C ASP A 5 -17.32 -13.61 -8.30
N ASP A 6 -18.33 -12.86 -8.71
CA ASP A 6 -18.32 -12.00 -9.89
C ASP A 6 -17.58 -10.66 -9.67
N THR A 7 -17.19 -10.36 -8.42
CA THR A 7 -16.40 -9.18 -8.08
C THR A 7 -14.93 -9.41 -8.46
N LEU A 8 -14.63 -9.19 -9.74
CA LEU A 8 -13.30 -9.41 -10.30
C LEU A 8 -12.42 -8.16 -10.22
N GLY A 9 -11.21 -8.35 -9.69
CA GLY A 9 -10.15 -7.34 -9.66
C GLY A 9 -10.02 -6.64 -8.30
N LEU A 10 -8.78 -6.35 -7.92
CA LEU A 10 -8.43 -5.89 -6.58
C LEU A 10 -9.15 -4.59 -6.18
N GLY A 11 -9.33 -3.66 -7.13
CA GLY A 11 -10.02 -2.40 -6.89
C GLY A 11 -11.47 -2.57 -6.49
N LYS A 12 -12.21 -3.40 -7.25
CA LYS A 12 -13.63 -3.70 -6.97
C LYS A 12 -13.78 -4.44 -5.66
N THR A 13 -12.94 -5.45 -5.40
CA THR A 13 -12.97 -6.20 -4.13
C THR A 13 -12.74 -5.29 -2.93
N ARG A 14 -11.77 -4.37 -2.99
CA ARG A 14 -11.52 -3.43 -1.88
C ARG A 14 -12.63 -2.41 -1.72
N ASN A 15 -13.19 -1.89 -2.82
CA ASN A 15 -14.36 -1.00 -2.74
C ASN A 15 -15.58 -1.73 -2.15
N PHE A 16 -15.80 -3.00 -2.52
CA PHE A 16 -16.84 -3.84 -1.92
C PHE A 16 -16.66 -3.92 -0.40
N VAL A 17 -15.45 -4.18 0.09
CA VAL A 17 -15.16 -4.19 1.53
C VAL A 17 -15.51 -2.85 2.17
N LEU A 18 -15.11 -1.73 1.55
CA LEU A 18 -15.40 -0.39 2.07
C LEU A 18 -16.89 -0.06 2.11
N ASP A 19 -17.69 -0.59 1.19
CA ASP A 19 -19.14 -0.36 1.13
C ASP A 19 -19.92 -1.19 2.15
N HIS A 20 -19.41 -2.38 2.51
CA HIS A 20 -20.12 -3.34 3.36
C HIS A 20 -19.66 -3.31 4.81
N VAL A 21 -18.36 -3.10 5.09
CA VAL A 21 -17.88 -2.88 6.45
C VAL A 21 -18.31 -1.49 6.88
N LYS A 22 -18.97 -1.37 8.05
CA LYS A 22 -19.52 -0.09 8.55
C LYS A 22 -18.66 0.60 9.60
N THR A 23 -17.63 -0.07 10.13
CA THR A 23 -16.72 0.53 11.11
C THR A 23 -15.93 1.67 10.51
N ARG A 24 -15.67 2.72 11.28
CA ARG A 24 -14.92 3.89 10.82
C ARG A 24 -13.54 3.53 10.28
N MET A 25 -12.83 2.67 11.02
CA MET A 25 -11.52 2.15 10.68
C MET A 25 -11.64 0.75 10.06
N VAL A 26 -10.96 0.53 8.94
CA VAL A 26 -10.94 -0.75 8.22
C VAL A 26 -9.51 -1.14 7.94
N ALA A 27 -9.13 -2.35 8.34
CA ALA A 27 -7.85 -2.96 8.02
C ALA A 27 -8.07 -4.06 6.98
N ILE A 28 -7.40 -3.96 5.84
CA ILE A 28 -7.47 -4.92 4.75
C ILE A 28 -6.12 -5.60 4.62
N PHE A 29 -6.11 -6.93 4.72
CA PHE A 29 -4.96 -7.79 4.51
C PHE A 29 -5.16 -8.57 3.20
N ASP A 30 -4.12 -8.62 2.38
CA ASP A 30 -4.03 -9.52 1.24
C ASP A 30 -3.87 -10.97 1.76
N ASP A 31 -4.31 -11.94 0.96
CA ASP A 31 -4.38 -13.36 1.31
C ASP A 31 -3.02 -14.08 1.26
N ASP A 32 -1.99 -13.43 0.71
CA ASP A 32 -0.63 -13.93 0.58
C ASP A 32 0.29 -13.50 1.74
N ILE A 33 -0.24 -12.87 2.79
CA ILE A 33 0.55 -12.54 3.99
C ILE A 33 0.81 -13.79 4.82
N LYS A 34 2.10 -14.11 5.00
CA LYS A 34 2.57 -15.17 5.89
C LYS A 34 2.58 -14.73 7.35
N CYS A 35 3.18 -13.57 7.64
CA CYS A 35 3.17 -12.98 8.98
C CYS A 35 3.58 -11.50 8.97
N VAL A 36 3.30 -10.81 10.07
CA VAL A 36 3.92 -9.52 10.39
C VAL A 36 5.14 -9.79 11.27
N ARG A 37 6.26 -9.16 10.96
CA ARG A 37 7.55 -9.36 11.61
C ARG A 37 8.04 -8.07 12.25
N TYR A 38 8.41 -8.13 13.52
CA TYR A 38 9.13 -7.05 14.16
C TYR A 38 10.57 -7.01 13.63
N ILE A 39 11.02 -5.82 13.21
CA ILE A 39 12.38 -5.57 12.71
C ILE A 39 13.07 -4.39 13.42
N GLY A 40 12.39 -3.75 14.38
CA GLY A 40 12.88 -2.56 15.06
C GLY A 40 13.96 -2.78 16.13
N GLY A 41 14.24 -4.04 16.49
CA GLY A 41 15.15 -4.38 17.61
C GLY A 41 16.36 -5.20 17.20
N ALA A 42 17.15 -5.59 18.20
CA ALA A 42 18.35 -6.42 18.03
C ALA A 42 18.07 -7.79 17.38
N GLN A 43 16.86 -8.32 17.56
CA GLN A 43 16.40 -9.55 16.92
C GLN A 43 15.09 -9.32 16.19
N SER A 44 14.95 -10.00 15.05
CA SER A 44 13.71 -10.01 14.30
C SER A 44 12.91 -11.26 14.62
N ARG A 45 11.60 -11.09 14.82
CA ARG A 45 10.69 -12.20 15.14
C ARG A 45 9.31 -11.99 14.49
N PRO A 46 8.58 -13.07 14.15
CA PRO A 46 7.17 -12.94 13.81
C PRO A 46 6.36 -12.48 15.04
N LEU A 47 5.27 -11.78 14.78
CA LEU A 47 4.27 -11.41 15.77
C LEU A 47 3.19 -12.49 15.89
N THR A 48 2.58 -12.60 17.07
CA THR A 48 1.32 -13.37 17.23
C THR A 48 0.14 -12.59 16.65
N PRO A 49 -1.00 -13.24 16.34
CA PRO A 49 -2.20 -12.54 15.86
C PRO A 49 -2.66 -11.42 16.79
N GLU A 50 -2.57 -11.62 18.10
CA GLU A 50 -2.94 -10.62 19.11
C GLU A 50 -2.02 -9.41 19.04
N GLU A 51 -0.71 -9.63 18.93
CA GLU A 51 0.27 -8.56 18.74
C GLU A 51 0.02 -7.79 17.44
N VAL A 52 -0.38 -8.46 16.36
CA VAL A 52 -0.75 -7.81 15.09
C VAL A 52 -1.94 -6.89 15.28
N VAL A 53 -2.99 -7.34 16.00
CA VAL A 53 -4.15 -6.51 16.30
C VAL A 53 -3.73 -5.26 17.08
N PHE A 54 -2.91 -5.41 18.13
CA PHE A 54 -2.40 -4.27 18.89
C PHE A 54 -1.63 -3.28 18.02
N VAL A 55 -0.75 -3.77 17.13
CA VAL A 55 0.01 -2.92 16.22
C VAL A 55 -0.92 -2.17 15.26
N VAL A 56 -1.89 -2.85 14.65
CA VAL A 56 -2.85 -2.23 13.72
C VAL A 56 -3.72 -1.21 14.42
N CYS A 57 -4.23 -1.50 15.62
CA CYS A 57 -5.00 -0.54 16.40
C CYS A 57 -4.17 0.70 16.77
N ASN A 58 -2.91 0.52 17.16
CA ASN A 58 -2.02 1.62 17.46
C ASN A 58 -1.71 2.47 16.21
N MET A 59 -1.46 1.84 15.06
CA MET A 59 -1.28 2.53 13.78
C MET A 59 -2.54 3.33 13.41
N ALA A 60 -3.73 2.76 13.58
CA ALA A 60 -4.99 3.42 13.30
C ALA A 60 -5.17 4.66 14.19
N GLN A 61 -4.92 4.53 15.50
CA GLN A 61 -5.01 5.65 16.44
C GLN A 61 -4.03 6.77 16.08
N MET A 62 -2.75 6.44 15.86
CA MET A 62 -1.73 7.44 15.49
C MET A 62 -2.06 8.17 14.19
N THR A 63 -2.68 7.46 13.24
CA THR A 63 -3.09 8.02 11.94
C THR A 63 -4.29 8.93 12.10
N ASP A 64 -5.26 8.54 12.92
CA ASP A 64 -6.45 9.34 13.25
C ASP A 64 -6.07 10.62 14.01
N ASP A 65 -5.22 10.50 15.03
CA ASP A 65 -4.71 11.64 15.81
C ASP A 65 -3.95 12.65 14.95
N ALA A 66 -3.29 12.17 13.88
CA ALA A 66 -2.62 13.01 12.90
C ALA A 66 -3.57 13.61 11.84
N GLY A 67 -4.86 13.30 11.87
CA GLY A 67 -5.85 13.76 10.89
C GLY A 67 -5.68 13.14 9.50
N LEU A 68 -5.09 11.95 9.43
CA LEU A 68 -4.82 11.23 8.18
C LEU A 68 -5.84 10.12 7.93
N HIS A 69 -6.01 9.71 6.68
CA HIS A 69 -7.05 8.74 6.30
C HIS A 69 -6.52 7.35 5.95
N THR A 70 -5.19 7.17 5.88
CA THR A 70 -4.56 5.92 5.44
C THR A 70 -3.29 5.62 6.19
N PHE A 71 -3.11 4.34 6.51
CA PHE A 71 -1.89 3.82 7.11
C PHE A 71 -1.47 2.47 6.51
N CYS A 72 -0.17 2.23 6.41
CA CYS A 72 0.40 1.03 5.83
C CYS A 72 1.64 0.57 6.61
N PHE A 73 2.09 -0.67 6.39
CA PHE A 73 3.45 -1.06 6.77
C PHE A 73 4.44 -0.53 5.73
N ALA A 74 5.58 -0.01 6.19
CA ALA A 74 6.65 0.37 5.30
C ALA A 74 7.24 -0.88 4.62
N GLN A 75 7.53 -0.80 3.33
CA GLN A 75 8.18 -1.88 2.57
C GLN A 75 9.68 -1.93 2.89
N ARG A 76 10.01 -2.28 4.14
CA ARG A 76 11.38 -2.37 4.66
C ARG A 76 11.72 -3.82 5.01
N ASN A 77 13.01 -4.10 5.05
CA ASN A 77 13.55 -5.28 5.70
C ASN A 77 14.50 -4.83 6.80
N ARG A 78 15.00 -5.77 7.61
CA ARG A 78 15.91 -5.46 8.71
C ARG A 78 17.16 -4.68 8.27
N MET A 79 17.68 -4.93 7.07
CA MET A 79 18.88 -4.26 6.56
C MET A 79 18.61 -2.82 6.10
N THR A 80 17.37 -2.51 5.72
CA THR A 80 16.96 -1.17 5.26
C THR A 80 16.21 -0.37 6.33
N PHE A 81 16.01 -0.94 7.52
CA PHE A 81 15.40 -0.25 8.64
C PHE A 81 16.39 0.68 9.32
N ASP A 82 16.01 1.95 9.44
CA ASP A 82 16.71 2.94 10.24
C ASP A 82 15.95 3.17 11.57
N PRO A 83 16.54 2.80 12.72
CA PRO A 83 15.95 3.03 14.04
C PRO A 83 15.65 4.50 14.36
N HIS A 84 16.37 5.44 13.74
CA HIS A 84 16.14 6.88 13.90
C HIS A 84 14.92 7.38 13.12
N LEU A 85 14.42 6.60 12.15
CA LEU A 85 13.25 6.90 11.33
C LEU A 85 12.23 5.75 11.43
N PRO A 86 11.61 5.54 12.61
CA PRO A 86 10.77 4.38 12.90
C PRO A 86 9.46 4.37 12.10
N PHE A 87 9.07 5.49 11.51
CA PHE A 87 7.95 5.62 10.58
C PHE A 87 8.36 6.46 9.37
N ALA A 88 7.57 6.37 8.29
CA ALA A 88 7.69 7.23 7.13
C ALA A 88 6.34 7.90 6.84
N LEU A 89 6.40 9.05 6.18
CA LEU A 89 5.22 9.84 5.82
C LEU A 89 4.89 9.78 4.31
N LYS A 90 5.64 8.95 3.57
CA LYS A 90 5.45 8.65 2.16
C LYS A 90 6.05 7.29 1.84
N GLY A 91 5.52 6.61 0.82
CA GLY A 91 5.97 5.28 0.44
C GLY A 91 5.01 4.63 -0.53
N THR A 92 5.21 3.33 -0.74
CA THR A 92 4.29 2.46 -1.45
C THR A 92 3.67 1.46 -0.48
N CYS A 93 2.43 1.08 -0.75
CA CYS A 93 1.66 0.16 0.05
C CYS A 93 1.44 -1.14 -0.74
N SER A 94 1.56 -2.28 -0.08
CA SER A 94 1.37 -3.62 -0.65
C SER A 94 1.10 -4.60 0.50
N GLY A 95 0.24 -5.60 0.30
CA GLY A 95 -0.08 -6.60 1.32
C GLY A 95 -1.11 -6.14 2.34
N PHE A 96 -0.97 -4.93 2.87
CA PHE A 96 -1.85 -4.41 3.92
C PHE A 96 -2.19 -2.95 3.67
N ILE A 97 -3.45 -2.56 3.88
CA ILE A 97 -3.87 -1.16 3.91
C ILE A 97 -4.91 -0.91 5.01
N GLY A 98 -4.64 0.10 5.84
CA GLY A 98 -5.54 0.64 6.84
C GLY A 98 -6.21 1.91 6.34
N ILE A 99 -7.52 2.03 6.55
CA ILE A 99 -8.37 3.10 6.01
C ILE A 99 -9.24 3.69 7.12
N ILE A 100 -9.32 5.02 7.17
CA ILE A 100 -10.14 5.78 8.11
C ILE A 100 -11.11 6.67 7.30
N ASP A 101 -12.39 6.67 7.68
CA ASP A 101 -13.47 7.52 7.13
C ASP A 101 -13.78 7.40 5.62
N ARG A 102 -13.08 6.53 4.88
CA ARG A 102 -13.36 6.22 3.45
C ARG A 102 -13.36 7.45 2.54
N LYS A 103 -12.53 8.45 2.85
CA LYS A 103 -12.39 9.68 2.06
C LYS A 103 -12.00 9.42 0.60
N TYR A 104 -11.22 8.36 0.37
CA TYR A 104 -10.75 7.96 -0.95
C TYR A 104 -11.33 6.60 -1.36
N ARG A 105 -11.34 6.34 -2.67
CA ARG A 105 -11.78 5.07 -3.25
C ARG A 105 -10.72 4.48 -4.15
N PHE A 106 -10.66 3.16 -4.21
CA PHE A 106 -9.76 2.48 -5.14
C PHE A 106 -10.30 2.67 -6.56
N MET A 107 -9.40 2.87 -7.51
CA MET A 107 -9.76 2.72 -8.92
C MET A 107 -10.24 1.28 -9.17
N GLU A 108 -11.24 1.08 -10.04
CA GLU A 108 -11.81 -0.24 -10.32
C GLU A 108 -10.95 -1.12 -11.25
N ASN A 109 -9.63 -0.87 -11.26
CA ASN A 109 -8.68 -1.64 -12.04
C ASN A 109 -8.42 -3.00 -11.38
N ARG A 110 -7.79 -3.92 -12.12
CA ARG A 110 -7.58 -5.30 -11.64
C ARG A 110 -6.30 -5.44 -10.84
N LEU A 111 -5.25 -4.67 -11.14
CA LEU A 111 -3.96 -4.66 -10.44
C LEU A 111 -3.57 -3.23 -10.04
N LYS A 112 -2.55 -3.17 -9.17
CA LYS A 112 -1.82 -1.95 -8.76
C LYS A 112 -2.69 -0.78 -8.27
N VAL A 113 -3.90 -1.08 -7.79
CA VAL A 113 -4.87 -0.09 -7.29
C VAL A 113 -4.36 0.67 -6.05
N ASP A 114 -3.42 0.08 -5.30
CA ASP A 114 -2.74 0.73 -4.18
C ASP A 114 -1.98 1.98 -4.59
N VAL A 115 -1.37 1.98 -5.79
CA VAL A 115 -0.56 3.10 -6.26
C VAL A 115 -1.44 4.33 -6.41
N ASP A 116 -2.59 4.16 -7.06
CA ASP A 116 -3.58 5.21 -7.22
C ASP A 116 -4.10 5.71 -5.88
N TYR A 117 -4.49 4.78 -5.00
CA TYR A 117 -5.06 5.11 -3.70
C TYR A 117 -4.06 5.92 -2.83
N ILE A 118 -2.80 5.49 -2.77
CA ILE A 118 -1.76 6.20 -2.03
C ILE A 118 -1.46 7.57 -2.64
N LEU A 119 -1.47 7.70 -3.98
CA LEU A 119 -1.30 9.00 -4.63
C LEU A 119 -2.45 9.97 -4.34
N GLN A 120 -3.71 9.48 -4.23
CA GLN A 120 -4.83 10.31 -3.77
C GLN A 120 -4.57 10.88 -2.37
N ASN A 121 -4.15 10.02 -1.43
CA ASN A 121 -3.82 10.46 -0.07
C ASN A 121 -2.66 11.46 -0.07
N LEU A 122 -1.57 11.20 -0.79
CA LEU A 122 -0.43 12.11 -0.87
C LEU A 122 -0.77 13.46 -1.52
N LEU A 123 -1.74 13.50 -2.43
CA LEU A 123 -2.20 14.73 -3.05
C LEU A 123 -2.97 15.62 -2.06
N TYR A 124 -3.90 15.03 -1.31
CA TYR A 124 -4.87 15.76 -0.48
C TYR A 124 -4.48 15.82 1.01
N ASP A 125 -4.04 14.71 1.59
CA ASP A 125 -3.58 14.64 2.99
C ASP A 125 -2.09 14.96 3.13
N ARG A 126 -1.38 15.15 2.01
CA ARG A 126 0.06 15.47 1.90
C ARG A 126 1.01 14.37 2.33
N VAL A 127 0.58 13.50 3.25
CA VAL A 127 1.36 12.41 3.82
C VAL A 127 0.48 11.17 3.99
N VAL A 128 1.13 10.02 4.12
CA VAL A 128 0.51 8.75 4.51
C VAL A 128 1.36 8.14 5.60
N PHE A 129 0.74 7.61 6.65
CA PHE A 129 1.49 7.01 7.75
C PHE A 129 1.99 5.61 7.38
N PHE A 130 3.31 5.41 7.44
CA PHE A 130 3.94 4.11 7.23
C PHE A 130 4.69 3.68 8.48
N GLU A 131 4.25 2.59 9.11
CA GLU A 131 4.94 2.01 10.26
C GLU A 131 6.19 1.25 9.78
N GLY A 132 7.36 1.65 10.25
CA GLY A 132 8.65 1.16 9.78
C GLY A 132 9.28 0.08 10.64
N ARG A 133 8.82 -0.10 11.89
CA ARG A 133 9.38 -1.09 12.84
C ARG A 133 8.88 -2.51 12.58
N TYR A 134 7.87 -2.66 11.74
CA TYR A 134 7.28 -3.94 11.36
C TYR A 134 7.30 -4.10 9.84
N ALA A 135 7.50 -5.33 9.37
CA ALA A 135 7.51 -5.68 7.97
C ALA A 135 6.57 -6.86 7.69
N LEU A 136 5.94 -6.86 6.52
CA LEU A 136 5.15 -7.98 6.05
C LEU A 136 6.06 -9.03 5.40
N GLU A 137 5.90 -10.28 5.79
CA GLU A 137 6.45 -11.43 5.10
C GLU A 137 5.34 -12.01 4.21
N LEU A 138 5.58 -12.07 2.89
CA LEU A 138 4.59 -12.51 1.90
C LEU A 138 5.00 -13.85 1.30
N TYR A 139 4.01 -14.67 0.96
CA TYR A 139 4.19 -15.81 0.06
C TYR A 139 4.38 -15.30 -1.37
N ILE A 140 5.61 -15.38 -1.89
CA ILE A 140 5.92 -14.87 -3.23
C ILE A 140 5.38 -15.85 -4.28
N ASP A 141 4.38 -15.40 -5.05
CA ASP A 141 3.90 -16.02 -6.29
C ASP A 141 3.56 -17.52 -6.19
N SER A 142 3.19 -18.01 -5.01
CA SER A 142 2.79 -19.41 -4.79
C SER A 142 1.31 -19.67 -5.01
N ASN A 143 0.47 -18.61 -5.13
CA ASN A 143 -0.98 -18.74 -5.21
C ASN A 143 -1.48 -18.75 -6.66
N SER A 144 -2.16 -19.83 -7.05
CA SER A 144 -2.90 -19.91 -8.31
C SER A 144 -4.32 -19.36 -8.14
N GLY A 145 -4.63 -18.21 -8.77
CA GLY A 145 -5.96 -17.59 -8.74
C GLY A 145 -5.97 -16.07 -8.51
N GLY A 146 -7.16 -15.47 -8.48
CA GLY A 146 -7.36 -14.06 -8.17
C GLY A 146 -6.62 -13.12 -9.13
N SER A 147 -5.80 -12.22 -8.57
CA SER A 147 -5.00 -11.28 -9.38
C SER A 147 -3.98 -11.97 -10.29
N SER A 148 -3.52 -13.20 -10.00
CA SER A 148 -2.54 -13.87 -10.87
C SER A 148 -3.12 -14.22 -12.24
N LEU A 149 -4.43 -14.42 -12.36
CA LEU A 149 -5.14 -14.63 -13.64
C LEU A 149 -5.09 -13.40 -14.55
N PHE A 150 -4.86 -12.21 -13.99
CA PHE A 150 -4.85 -10.94 -14.73
C PHE A 150 -3.45 -10.38 -14.94
N ARG A 151 -2.39 -11.07 -14.47
CA ARG A 151 -0.99 -10.66 -14.61
C ARG A 151 -0.39 -11.08 -15.97
N SER A 152 -1.06 -10.80 -17.08
CA SER A 152 -0.40 -10.85 -18.40
C SER A 152 0.38 -9.55 -18.64
N GLU A 153 1.44 -9.62 -19.44
CA GLU A 153 2.23 -8.42 -19.79
C GLU A 153 1.37 -7.32 -20.42
N ASP A 154 0.42 -7.70 -21.28
CA ASP A 154 -0.47 -6.76 -21.95
C ASP A 154 -1.42 -6.08 -20.97
N LYS A 155 -1.94 -6.81 -19.97
CA LYS A 155 -2.77 -6.22 -18.92
C LYS A 155 -1.97 -5.29 -18.00
N ILE A 156 -0.73 -5.65 -17.69
CA ILE A 156 0.18 -4.78 -16.93
C ILE A 156 0.46 -3.49 -17.72
N LYS A 157 0.67 -3.57 -19.04
CA LYS A 157 0.85 -2.39 -19.91
C LYS A 157 -0.41 -1.52 -19.98
N GLU A 158 -1.58 -2.13 -20.13
CA GLU A 158 -2.87 -1.44 -20.14
C GLU A 158 -3.09 -0.66 -18.85
N GLU A 159 -2.89 -1.29 -17.69
CA GLU A 159 -3.06 -0.61 -16.40
C GLU A 159 -2.02 0.47 -16.14
N ARG A 160 -0.78 0.24 -16.59
CA ARG A 160 0.26 1.29 -16.58
C ARG A 160 -0.19 2.50 -17.39
N ALA A 161 -0.77 2.30 -18.58
CA ALA A 161 -1.26 3.40 -19.40
C ALA A 161 -2.39 4.17 -18.69
N ILE A 162 -3.31 3.48 -18.01
CA ILE A 162 -4.39 4.11 -17.23
C ILE A 162 -3.81 4.97 -16.09
N LEU A 163 -2.86 4.42 -15.32
CA LEU A 163 -2.21 5.14 -14.22
C LEU A 163 -1.41 6.34 -14.72
N CYS A 164 -0.65 6.20 -15.80
CA CYS A 164 0.07 7.30 -16.45
C CYS A 164 -0.89 8.37 -16.98
N LYS A 165 -2.03 8.00 -17.55
CA LYS A 165 -3.03 8.96 -18.03
C LYS A 165 -3.61 9.79 -16.88
N LYS A 166 -3.90 9.15 -15.73
CA LYS A 166 -4.47 9.82 -14.56
C LYS A 166 -3.45 10.71 -13.82
N TRP A 167 -2.26 10.20 -13.57
CA TRP A 167 -1.26 10.87 -12.72
C TRP A 167 -0.20 11.65 -13.51
N GLY A 168 -0.06 11.38 -14.80
CA GLY A 168 0.85 12.10 -15.70
C GLY A 168 2.24 12.25 -15.12
N LYS A 169 2.68 13.51 -15.01
CA LYS A 169 4.02 13.88 -14.51
C LYS A 169 4.30 13.50 -13.06
N TYR A 170 3.27 13.13 -12.27
CA TYR A 170 3.43 12.75 -10.86
C TYR A 170 3.78 11.27 -10.68
N LEU A 171 3.76 10.49 -11.76
CA LEU A 171 4.08 9.07 -11.74
C LEU A 171 5.14 8.75 -12.79
N GLN A 172 6.29 8.27 -12.33
CA GLN A 172 7.36 7.81 -13.20
C GLN A 172 7.55 6.31 -13.00
N TYR A 173 7.54 5.58 -14.11
CA TYR A 173 7.86 4.15 -14.11
C TYR A 173 9.33 3.99 -14.47
N LYS A 174 10.08 3.32 -13.60
CA LYS A 174 11.43 2.83 -13.92
C LYS A 174 11.34 1.35 -14.19
N GLU A 175 11.75 0.94 -15.39
CA GLU A 175 11.97 -0.46 -15.69
C GLU A 175 13.29 -0.89 -15.07
N THR A 176 13.20 -1.63 -13.96
CA THR A 176 14.35 -2.31 -13.38
C THR A 176 14.54 -3.64 -14.07
N ARG A 177 15.71 -3.84 -14.68
CA ARG A 177 16.16 -5.12 -15.22
C ARG A 177 16.41 -6.05 -14.02
N ALA A 178 15.41 -6.81 -13.61
CA ALA A 178 15.61 -7.80 -12.56
C ALA A 178 16.56 -8.89 -13.07
N LEU A 179 17.62 -9.17 -12.31
CA LEU A 179 18.40 -10.40 -12.45
C LEU A 179 17.42 -11.59 -12.40
N LYS A 180 17.69 -12.61 -13.23
CA LYS A 180 16.81 -13.72 -13.68
C LYS A 180 16.02 -14.56 -12.63
N HIS A 181 15.90 -14.14 -11.38
CA HIS A 181 15.15 -14.85 -10.32
C HIS A 181 14.12 -14.04 -9.55
N GLN A 182 13.76 -12.84 -10.01
CA GLN A 182 12.58 -12.13 -9.50
C GLN A 182 11.83 -11.57 -10.69
N GLN A 183 10.62 -12.07 -10.94
CA GLN A 183 9.69 -11.40 -11.84
C GLN A 183 9.62 -9.92 -11.43
N SER A 184 9.79 -9.07 -12.44
CA SER A 184 9.88 -7.61 -12.44
C SER A 184 9.23 -6.95 -11.21
N ARG A 185 10.02 -6.69 -10.15
CA ARG A 185 9.57 -5.82 -9.07
C ARG A 185 9.48 -4.40 -9.63
N MET A 186 8.26 -3.98 -9.93
CA MET A 186 7.96 -2.59 -10.26
C MET A 186 8.03 -1.77 -8.98
N ILE A 187 9.18 -1.14 -8.76
CA ILE A 187 9.32 -0.10 -7.75
C ILE A 187 8.67 1.14 -8.35
N VAL A 188 7.41 1.40 -8.00
CA VAL A 188 6.88 2.74 -8.12
C VAL A 188 7.64 3.57 -7.10
N VAL A 189 8.60 4.36 -7.56
CA VAL A 189 9.14 5.45 -6.75
C VAL A 189 8.20 6.62 -7.02
N PRO A 190 7.27 6.97 -6.12
CA PRO A 190 6.56 8.24 -6.27
C PRO A 190 7.60 9.36 -6.15
N SER A 191 8.09 9.86 -7.29
CA SER A 191 8.86 11.09 -7.35
C SER A 191 7.88 12.25 -7.31
N ILE A 192 7.46 12.61 -6.10
CA ILE A 192 6.69 13.85 -5.90
C ILE A 192 7.66 15.02 -6.08
N ASN A 193 7.80 15.49 -7.32
CA ASN A 193 8.39 16.80 -7.61
C ASN A 193 7.37 17.88 -7.22
N VAL A 194 7.27 18.20 -5.92
CA VAL A 194 6.59 19.42 -5.49
C VAL A 194 7.48 20.58 -5.88
N LYS A 195 7.26 21.16 -7.07
CA LYS A 195 7.81 22.48 -7.39
C LYS A 195 7.18 23.47 -6.41
N ARG A 196 7.91 23.89 -5.38
CA ARG A 196 7.55 25.03 -4.56
C ARG A 196 7.57 26.26 -5.46
N THR A 197 6.41 26.79 -5.82
CA THR A 197 6.28 28.22 -6.09
C THR A 197 6.27 28.88 -4.73
N GLN A 198 7.44 29.34 -4.26
CA GLN A 198 7.48 30.34 -3.21
C GLN A 198 6.98 31.64 -3.84
N SER A 199 5.73 31.99 -3.58
CA SER A 199 5.31 33.39 -3.53
C SER A 199 5.01 33.67 -2.06
N LEU A 200 6.04 34.09 -1.33
CA LEU A 200 5.87 34.74 -0.04
C LEU A 200 5.77 36.24 -0.33
N ASP A 201 4.53 36.72 -0.44
CA ASP A 201 4.19 38.12 -0.18
C ASP A 201 3.33 38.14 1.08
N ILE A 202 3.99 38.16 2.25
CA ILE A 202 3.51 38.74 3.51
C ILE A 202 4.72 39.33 4.22
#